data_AF-A0A2N0NK22-F1
#
_entry.id   AF-A0A2N0NK22-F1
#
_cell.length_a   1.000
_cell.length_b   1.000
_cell.length_c   1.000
_cell.angle_alpha   90.00
_cell.angle_beta   90.00
_cell.angle_gamma   90.00
#
_symmetry.space_group_name_H-M   'P 1'
#
loop_
_entity.id
_entity.type
_entity.pdbx_description
1 polymer ?
#
loop_
_entity_poly.entity_id
_entity_poly.type
_entity_poly.pdbx_seq_one_letter_code
_entity_poly.pdbx_strand_id
1 'polypeptide(L)'
;IIKHTKKVFGDFRNNFNNDIDALVTKYKERRVTLNDLEIEDFIDEAVANKVFSRFLAATNRRLFNENGNMEILVGLLQSSFKASFNKRDIKAIKALDAITCNMQVFSKSGCNIAMNLELY
;
A
#
# COMPACT_ATOMS: atom_id res chain seq x y z
N ILE A 1 -25.11 -2.47 -1.84
CA ILE A 1 -23.79 -3.13 -1.91
C ILE A 1 -22.78 -2.26 -2.69
N ILE A 2 -22.97 -1.99 -4.00
CA ILE A 2 -22.01 -1.25 -4.85
C ILE A 2 -21.61 0.15 -4.31
N LYS A 3 -22.56 0.95 -3.78
CA LYS A 3 -22.26 2.29 -3.23
C LYS A 3 -21.35 2.24 -1.99
N HIS A 4 -21.53 1.23 -1.14
CA HIS A 4 -20.73 1.06 0.08
C HIS A 4 -19.31 0.64 -0.25
N THR A 5 -19.16 -0.30 -1.19
CA THR A 5 -17.85 -0.76 -1.69
C THR A 5 -17.04 0.37 -2.31
N LYS A 6 -17.65 1.23 -3.16
CA LYS A 6 -16.97 2.41 -3.73
C LYS A 6 -16.47 3.37 -2.66
N LYS A 7 -17.26 3.59 -1.59
CA LYS A 7 -16.87 4.45 -0.47
C LYS A 7 -15.66 3.87 0.28
N VAL A 8 -15.70 2.59 0.63
CA VAL A 8 -14.60 1.91 1.34
C VAL A 8 -13.29 1.95 0.56
N PHE A 9 -13.33 1.72 -0.76
CA PHE A 9 -12.12 1.84 -1.59
C PHE A 9 -11.60 3.28 -1.70
N GLY A 10 -12.50 4.27 -1.78
CA GLY A 10 -12.13 5.68 -1.74
C GLY A 10 -11.46 6.05 -0.42
N ASP A 11 -12.05 5.63 0.71
CA ASP A 11 -11.52 5.87 2.05
C ASP A 11 -10.13 5.23 2.23
N PHE A 12 -9.91 4.02 1.71
CA PHE A 12 -8.60 3.36 1.72
C PHE A 12 -7.55 4.17 0.95
N ARG A 13 -7.84 4.55 -0.31
CA ARG A 13 -6.91 5.36 -1.12
C ARG A 13 -6.61 6.71 -0.49
N ASN A 14 -7.60 7.36 0.10
CA ASN A 14 -7.40 8.64 0.78
C ASN A 14 -6.49 8.49 2.01
N ASN A 15 -6.73 7.47 2.84
CA ASN A 15 -5.86 7.20 4.00
C ASN A 15 -4.43 6.90 3.57
N PHE A 16 -4.24 6.05 2.55
CA PHE A 16 -2.92 5.74 2.02
C PHE A 16 -2.20 7.00 1.53
N ASN A 17 -2.87 7.85 0.76
CA ASN A 17 -2.26 9.10 0.29
C ASN A 17 -1.91 10.05 1.44
N ASN A 18 -2.72 10.11 2.49
CA ASN A 18 -2.41 10.90 3.68
C ASN A 18 -1.20 10.36 4.44
N ASP A 19 -1.06 9.03 4.55
CA ASP A 19 0.11 8.40 5.16
C ASP A 19 1.39 8.70 4.35
N ILE A 20 1.30 8.69 3.01
CA ILE A 20 2.41 9.11 2.13
C ILE A 20 2.79 10.57 2.39
N ASP A 21 1.83 11.49 2.43
CA ASP A 21 2.12 12.91 2.68
C ASP A 21 2.78 13.12 4.05
N ALA A 22 2.32 12.38 5.07
CA ALA A 22 2.92 12.42 6.40
C ALA A 22 4.37 11.89 6.39
N LEU A 23 4.63 10.80 5.68
CA LEU A 23 5.99 10.27 5.50
C LEU A 23 6.89 11.25 4.77
N VAL A 24 6.42 11.86 3.68
CA VAL A 24 7.17 12.88 2.92
C VAL A 24 7.50 14.07 3.81
N THR A 25 6.52 14.56 4.59
CA THR A 25 6.73 15.66 5.54
C THR A 25 7.81 15.30 6.56
N LYS A 26 7.69 14.14 7.20
CA LYS A 26 8.65 13.65 8.19
C LYS A 26 10.06 13.47 7.63
N TYR A 27 10.19 12.99 6.40
CA TYR A 27 11.49 12.87 5.74
C TYR A 27 12.08 14.26 5.44
N LYS A 28 11.25 15.20 4.99
CA LYS A 28 11.65 16.58 4.68
C LYS A 28 12.11 17.39 5.88
N GLU A 29 11.68 17.04 7.09
CA GLU A 29 12.22 17.62 8.33
C GLU A 29 13.74 17.40 8.47
N ARG A 30 14.28 16.34 7.84
CA ARG A 30 15.69 15.96 7.95
C ARG A 30 16.46 16.13 6.65
N ARG A 31 15.79 16.13 5.49
CA ARG A 31 16.41 16.08 4.15
C ARG A 31 15.66 16.94 3.14
N VAL A 32 16.40 17.69 2.33
CA VAL A 32 15.81 18.54 1.28
C VAL A 32 15.67 17.82 -0.07
N THR A 33 16.46 16.77 -0.29
CA THR A 33 16.55 16.02 -1.55
C THR A 33 16.24 14.53 -1.37
N LEU A 34 15.78 13.87 -2.42
CA LEU A 34 15.64 12.40 -2.45
C LEU A 34 17.00 11.72 -2.58
N ASN A 35 17.18 10.62 -1.87
CA ASN A 35 18.26 9.67 -2.07
C ASN A 35 17.66 8.26 -1.99
N ASP A 36 17.78 7.47 -3.06
CA ASP A 36 17.13 6.16 -3.17
C ASP A 36 17.55 5.19 -2.06
N LEU A 37 18.84 5.13 -1.72
CA LEU A 37 19.33 4.27 -0.64
C LEU A 37 18.78 4.69 0.72
N GLU A 38 18.70 6.00 0.97
CA GLU A 38 18.13 6.50 2.22
C GLU A 38 16.61 6.29 2.31
N ILE A 39 15.91 6.24 1.18
CA ILE A 39 14.48 5.93 1.14
C ILE A 39 14.24 4.47 1.46
N GLU A 40 15.10 3.58 0.96
CA GLU A 40 15.04 2.15 1.27
C GLU A 40 15.27 1.90 2.76
N ASP A 41 16.24 2.60 3.37
CA ASP A 41 16.46 2.56 4.82
C ASP A 41 15.34 3.23 5.63
N PHE A 42 14.74 4.31 5.12
CA PHE A 42 13.69 5.06 5.81
C PHE A 42 12.33 4.36 5.75
N ILE A 43 12.05 3.65 4.66
CA ILE A 43 10.79 2.94 4.39
C ILE A 43 11.09 1.45 4.35
N ASP A 44 11.15 0.87 5.55
CA ASP A 44 11.35 -0.54 5.77
C ASP A 44 10.03 -1.29 5.97
N GLU A 45 10.13 -2.59 6.28
CA GLU A 45 8.97 -3.42 6.54
C GLU A 45 8.17 -2.94 7.76
N ALA A 46 8.80 -2.35 8.78
CA ALA A 46 8.11 -1.87 9.97
C ALA A 46 7.21 -0.66 9.65
N VAL A 47 7.70 0.27 8.82
CA VAL A 47 6.90 1.38 8.30
C VAL A 47 5.76 0.87 7.44
N ALA A 48 6.03 -0.07 6.53
CA ALA A 48 4.99 -0.68 5.69
C ALA A 48 3.91 -1.38 6.54
N ASN A 49 4.30 -2.15 7.56
CA ASN A 49 3.37 -2.79 8.49
C ASN A 49 2.47 -1.78 9.21
N LYS A 50 2.99 -0.60 9.56
CA LYS A 50 2.22 0.47 10.20
C LYS A 50 1.19 1.08 9.23
N VAL A 51 1.64 1.47 8.04
CA VAL A 51 0.78 2.07 6.99
C VAL A 51 -0.33 1.09 6.58
N PHE A 52 0.01 -0.17 6.34
CA PHE A 52 -0.95 -1.18 5.89
C PHE A 52 -1.62 -1.95 7.04
N SER A 53 -1.48 -1.50 8.30
CA SER A 53 -1.92 -2.24 9.49
C SER A 53 -3.36 -2.73 9.42
N ARG A 54 -4.31 -1.88 8.99
CA ARG A 54 -5.72 -2.25 8.86
C ARG A 54 -5.96 -3.27 7.75
N PHE A 55 -5.26 -3.16 6.62
CA PHE A 55 -5.33 -4.13 5.52
C PHE A 55 -4.76 -5.49 5.99
N LEU A 56 -3.60 -5.48 6.62
CA LEU A 56 -2.90 -6.66 7.12
C LEU A 56 -3.69 -7.36 8.23
N ALA A 57 -4.41 -6.63 9.07
CA ALA A 57 -5.27 -7.19 10.11
C ALA A 57 -6.42 -8.06 9.56
N ALA A 58 -6.86 -7.80 8.33
CA ALA A 58 -7.90 -8.56 7.63
C ALA A 58 -7.34 -9.72 6.77
N THR A 59 -6.02 -9.87 6.71
CA THR A 59 -5.34 -10.77 5.79
C THR A 59 -4.78 -11.99 6.54
N ASN A 60 -4.70 -13.15 5.90
CA ASN A 60 -3.97 -14.29 6.44
C ASN A 60 -2.47 -13.99 6.41
N ARG A 61 -1.93 -13.58 7.56
CA ARG A 61 -0.57 -13.08 7.64
C ARG A 61 0.51 -14.11 7.32
N ARG A 62 0.24 -15.39 7.58
CA ARG A 62 1.18 -16.48 7.29
C ARG A 62 1.38 -16.63 5.78
N LEU A 63 0.28 -16.89 5.06
CA LEU A 63 0.29 -17.04 3.59
C LEU A 63 0.77 -15.75 2.91
N PHE A 64 0.40 -14.60 3.46
CA PHE A 64 0.84 -13.31 2.94
C PHE A 64 2.36 -13.16 2.94
N ASN A 65 3.01 -13.51 4.05
CA ASN A 65 4.47 -13.45 4.18
C ASN A 65 5.14 -14.56 3.36
N GLU A 66 4.60 -15.79 3.35
CA GLU A 66 5.11 -16.92 2.56
C GLU A 66 5.14 -16.60 1.05
N ASN A 67 4.19 -15.81 0.56
CA ASN A 67 4.11 -15.37 -0.83
C ASN A 67 5.01 -14.16 -1.17
N GLY A 68 5.80 -13.65 -0.22
CA GLY A 68 6.66 -12.47 -0.44
C GLY A 68 5.90 -11.15 -0.58
N ASN A 69 4.60 -11.10 -0.26
CA ASN A 69 3.78 -9.92 -0.51
C ASN A 69 4.20 -8.68 0.34
N MET A 70 4.96 -8.87 1.41
CA MET A 70 5.48 -7.74 2.19
C MET A 70 6.51 -6.92 1.42
N GLU A 71 7.38 -7.57 0.64
CA GLU A 71 8.34 -6.89 -0.21
C GLU A 71 7.63 -6.04 -1.28
N ILE A 72 6.53 -6.57 -1.83
CA ILE A 72 5.65 -5.85 -2.76
C ILE A 72 5.04 -4.60 -2.09
N LEU A 73 4.56 -4.71 -0.84
CA LEU A 73 4.01 -3.56 -0.11
C LEU A 73 5.07 -2.51 0.22
N VAL A 74 6.29 -2.92 0.59
CA VAL A 74 7.41 -2.02 0.82
C VAL A 74 7.76 -1.28 -0.48
N GLY A 75 7.90 -1.99 -1.60
CA GLY A 75 8.18 -1.40 -2.91
C GLY A 75 7.08 -0.45 -3.40
N LEU A 76 5.80 -0.79 -3.14
CA LEU A 76 4.66 0.10 -3.39
C LEU A 76 4.79 1.40 -2.58
N LEU A 77 5.12 1.29 -1.29
CA LEU A 77 5.21 2.44 -0.39
C LEU A 77 6.37 3.36 -0.79
N GLN A 78 7.54 2.79 -1.07
CA GLN A 78 8.72 3.51 -1.56
C GLN A 78 8.44 4.21 -2.89
N SER A 79 7.81 3.52 -3.85
CA SER A 79 7.47 4.11 -5.16
C SER A 79 6.44 5.24 -5.02
N SER A 80 5.43 5.06 -4.16
CA SER A 80 4.41 6.08 -3.88
C SER A 80 4.99 7.31 -3.21
N PHE A 81 5.94 7.10 -2.29
CA PHE A 81 6.69 8.16 -1.63
C PHE A 81 7.51 8.97 -2.65
N LYS A 82 8.29 8.31 -3.50
CA LYS A 82 9.10 8.94 -4.55
C LYS A 82 8.23 9.79 -5.49
N ALA A 83 7.09 9.24 -5.93
CA ALA A 83 6.13 9.93 -6.78
C ALA A 83 5.41 11.12 -6.11
N SER A 84 5.46 11.21 -4.77
CA SER A 84 4.79 12.27 -4.00
C SER A 84 5.76 13.29 -3.40
N PHE A 85 7.07 13.06 -3.48
CA PHE A 85 8.05 13.84 -2.73
C PHE A 85 8.05 15.34 -3.05
N ASN A 86 8.21 15.72 -4.32
CA ASN A 86 8.25 17.15 -4.70
C ASN A 86 6.84 17.72 -4.83
N LYS A 87 6.06 17.08 -5.71
CA LYS A 87 4.66 17.35 -5.96
C LYS A 87 4.03 16.03 -6.33
N ARG A 88 2.81 15.78 -5.84
CA ARG A 88 2.06 14.56 -6.12
C ARG A 88 1.91 14.34 -7.62
N ASP A 89 2.64 13.37 -8.17
CA ASP A 89 2.47 12.92 -9.55
C ASP A 89 1.35 11.88 -9.62
N ILE A 90 0.16 12.36 -9.96
CA ILE A 90 -1.05 11.54 -10.06
C ILE A 90 -0.90 10.45 -11.14
N LYS A 91 -0.16 10.71 -12.22
CA LYS A 91 0.04 9.72 -13.29
C LYS A 91 0.95 8.61 -12.82
N ALA A 92 2.08 8.97 -12.19
CA ALA A 92 3.00 7.98 -11.62
C ALA A 92 2.31 7.12 -10.56
N ILE A 93 1.57 7.73 -9.62
CA ILE A 93 0.82 6.99 -8.58
C ILE A 93 -0.18 6.01 -9.18
N LYS A 94 -0.92 6.40 -10.22
CA LYS A 94 -1.85 5.49 -10.91
C LYS A 94 -1.14 4.33 -11.59
N ALA A 95 0.07 4.54 -12.13
CA ALA A 95 0.85 3.47 -12.74
C ALA A 95 1.32 2.42 -11.72
N LEU A 96 1.40 2.78 -10.43
CA LEU A 96 1.76 1.85 -9.35
C LEU A 96 0.70 0.78 -9.08
N ASP A 97 -0.53 0.91 -9.60
CA ASP A 97 -1.53 -0.16 -9.55
C ASP A 97 -0.98 -1.46 -10.20
N ALA A 98 0.01 -1.37 -11.10
CA ALA A 98 0.69 -2.52 -11.69
C ALA A 98 1.58 -3.31 -10.70
N ILE A 99 2.04 -2.70 -9.60
CA ILE A 99 2.87 -3.37 -8.59
C ILE A 99 2.07 -4.44 -7.84
N THR A 100 0.79 -4.18 -7.60
CA THR A 100 -0.09 -5.06 -6.81
C THR A 100 -1.04 -5.90 -7.65
N CYS A 101 -1.00 -5.78 -8.99
CA CYS A 101 -1.99 -6.39 -9.87
C CYS A 101 -2.05 -7.92 -9.78
N ASN A 102 -0.93 -8.58 -9.50
CA ASN A 102 -0.82 -10.03 -9.37
C ASN A 102 -0.68 -10.50 -7.91
N MET A 103 -0.83 -9.59 -6.94
CA MET A 103 -0.63 -9.90 -5.53
C MET A 103 -1.79 -10.75 -4.99
N GLN A 104 -1.48 -11.96 -4.55
CA GLN A 104 -2.49 -12.87 -4.00
C GLN A 104 -2.74 -12.57 -2.52
N VAL A 105 -3.97 -12.17 -2.19
CA VAL A 105 -4.36 -11.78 -0.83
C VAL A 105 -5.45 -12.70 -0.32
N PHE A 106 -5.10 -13.53 0.66
CA PHE A 106 -6.04 -14.44 1.31
C PHE A 106 -6.67 -13.77 2.54
N SER A 107 -7.98 -13.92 2.70
CA SER A 107 -8.67 -13.43 3.88
C SER A 107 -8.17 -14.12 5.15
N LYS A 108 -8.20 -13.43 6.29
CA LYS A 108 -7.78 -14.00 7.58
C LYS A 108 -8.54 -15.28 7.95
N SER A 109 -9.81 -15.40 7.57
CA SER A 109 -10.63 -16.58 7.83
C SER A 109 -10.33 -17.76 6.91
N GLY A 110 -9.53 -17.57 5.85
CA GLY A 110 -9.34 -18.58 4.80
C GLY A 110 -10.55 -18.76 3.88
N CYS A 111 -11.72 -18.19 4.24
CA CYS A 111 -12.89 -18.18 3.38
C CYS A 111 -12.66 -17.20 2.23
N ASN A 112 -12.49 -17.73 1.02
CA ASN A 112 -12.47 -16.94 -0.19
C ASN A 112 -13.90 -16.67 -0.68
N ILE A 113 -14.60 -15.76 0.01
CA ILE A 113 -15.98 -15.39 -0.34
C ILE A 113 -16.03 -14.81 -1.77
N ALA A 114 -14.94 -14.22 -2.25
CA ALA A 114 -14.83 -13.63 -3.58
C ALA A 114 -14.80 -14.67 -4.72
N MET A 115 -14.26 -15.88 -4.50
CA MET A 115 -14.26 -16.94 -5.52
C MET A 115 -15.59 -17.70 -5.63
N ASN A 116 -16.44 -17.65 -4.59
CA ASN A 116 -17.79 -18.22 -4.62
C ASN A 116 -18.85 -17.23 -5.14
N LEU A 117 -18.43 -16.06 -5.63
CA LEU A 117 -19.32 -15.12 -6.30
C LEU A 117 -19.43 -15.51 -7.77
N GLU A 118 -20.41 -16.36 -8.09
CA GLU A 118 -20.91 -16.48 -9.45
C GLU A 118 -21.55 -15.14 -9.84
N LEU A 119 -21.02 -14.51 -10.89
CA LEU A 119 -21.66 -13.37 -11.54
C LEU A 119 -22.85 -13.93 -12.33
N TYR A 120 -24.02 -13.98 -11.70
CA TYR A 120 -25.32 -14.18 -12.37
C TYR A 120 -25.68 -12.96 -13.22
#